data_AF-A0A496PAT8-F1
#
_entry.id   AF-A0A496PAT8-F1
#
_cell.length_a   1.000
_cell.length_b   1.000
_cell.length_c   1.000
_cell.angle_alpha   90.00
_cell.angle_beta   90.00
_cell.angle_gamma   90.00
#
_symmetry.space_group_name_H-M   'P 1'
#
loop_
_entity.id
_entity.type
_entity.pdbx_description
1 polymer ?
#
loop_
_entity_poly.entity_id
_entity_poly.type
_entity_poly.pdbx_seq_one_letter_code
_entity_poly.pdbx_strand_id
1 'polypeptide(L)'
;MAFVKADISNATYKAMRDIHNYNSETQERIKEVTRNKTHEVLTVAIQLAPYRTGKFKGTIREEIKTHSQGIYGRVFTNSPVAHLIEFGTKGHVVMPKKKKALAPGAAGWFMTNATIPAISAKPFMKPAMDKVRPTIEGAIKVAIKK
;
A
#
# COMPACT_ATOMS: atom_id res chain seq x y z
N MET A 1 -6.35 -1.69 -10.04
CA MET A 1 -5.25 -1.68 -9.04
C MET A 1 -5.45 -0.42 -8.20
N ALA A 2 -5.80 -0.55 -6.91
CA ALA A 2 -6.04 0.61 -6.05
C ALA A 2 -4.70 1.11 -5.51
N PHE A 3 -4.41 2.40 -5.69
CA PHE A 3 -3.19 3.03 -5.20
C PHE A 3 -3.54 3.98 -4.07
N VAL A 4 -2.91 3.81 -2.91
CA VAL A 4 -2.96 4.80 -1.84
C VAL A 4 -1.88 5.84 -2.16
N LYS A 5 -2.30 7.04 -2.56
CA LYS A 5 -1.37 8.16 -2.73
C LYS A 5 -1.08 8.77 -1.37
N ALA A 6 0.17 9.12 -1.14
CA ALA A 6 0.54 9.93 0.00
C ALA A 6 0.07 11.37 -0.27
N ASP A 7 -0.76 11.94 0.61
CA ASP A 7 -1.12 13.35 0.59
C ASP A 7 0.06 14.19 1.11
N ILE A 8 1.14 14.24 0.32
CA ILE A 8 2.35 15.02 0.60
C ILE A 8 2.13 16.47 0.15
N SER A 9 2.70 17.44 0.89
CA SER A 9 2.64 18.84 0.46
C SER A 9 3.18 19.04 -0.97
N ASN A 10 2.51 19.87 -1.77
CA ASN A 10 2.87 20.11 -3.17
C ASN A 10 4.32 20.61 -3.33
N ALA A 11 4.81 21.38 -2.35
CA ALA A 11 6.18 21.87 -2.33
C ALA A 11 7.21 20.73 -2.21
N THR A 12 6.99 19.77 -1.30
CA THR A 12 7.85 18.58 -1.17
C THR A 12 7.76 17.66 -2.38
N TYR A 13 6.57 17.53 -2.99
CA TYR A 13 6.40 16.76 -4.21
C TYR A 13 7.20 17.36 -5.38
N LYS A 14 7.14 18.69 -5.57
CA LYS A 14 7.95 19.39 -6.58
C LYS A 14 9.44 19.22 -6.34
N ALA A 15 9.91 19.37 -5.10
CA ALA A 15 11.32 19.20 -4.79
C ALA A 15 11.85 17.78 -5.09
N MET A 16 11.04 16.74 -4.87
CA MET A 16 11.40 15.37 -5.26
C MET A 16 11.33 15.13 -6.76
N ARG A 17 10.40 15.78 -7.45
CA ARG A 17 10.17 15.65 -8.89
C ARG A 17 11.20 16.40 -9.74
N ASP A 18 11.74 17.50 -9.23
CA ASP A 18 12.71 18.36 -9.91
C ASP A 18 14.09 18.23 -9.24
N ILE A 19 14.46 17.00 -8.84
CA ILE A 19 15.68 16.73 -8.07
C ILE A 19 16.94 17.18 -8.84
N HIS A 20 16.89 17.12 -10.17
CA HIS A 20 17.96 17.54 -11.07
C HIS A 20 18.43 18.98 -10.83
N ASN A 21 17.51 19.88 -10.46
CA ASN A 21 17.82 21.30 -10.28
C ASN A 21 18.70 21.57 -9.04
N TYR A 22 18.91 20.56 -8.19
CA TYR A 22 19.77 20.65 -7.02
C TYR A 22 21.17 20.09 -7.29
N ASN A 23 22.14 20.51 -6.48
CA ASN A 23 23.51 20.02 -6.52
C ASN A 23 23.58 18.50 -6.33
N SER A 24 24.62 17.86 -6.87
CA SER A 24 24.82 16.40 -6.78
C SER A 24 24.77 15.86 -5.34
N GLU A 25 25.32 16.61 -4.39
CA GLU A 25 25.30 16.25 -2.97
C GLU A 25 23.87 16.28 -2.40
N THR A 26 23.10 17.32 -2.71
CA THR A 26 21.70 17.47 -2.31
C THR A 26 20.83 16.39 -2.96
N GLN A 27 21.09 16.04 -4.22
CA GLN A 27 20.42 14.95 -4.92
C GLN A 27 20.62 13.62 -4.18
N GLU A 28 21.85 13.28 -3.81
CA GLU A 28 22.15 12.02 -3.14
C GLU A 28 21.50 11.95 -1.75
N ARG A 29 21.54 13.05 -0.98
CA ARG A 29 20.82 13.16 0.30
C ARG A 29 19.32 12.93 0.14
N ILE A 30 18.68 13.54 -0.85
CA ILE A 30 17.25 13.36 -1.11
C ILE A 30 16.95 11.90 -1.49
N LYS A 31 17.81 11.24 -2.28
CA LYS A 31 17.63 9.82 -2.62
C LYS A 31 17.73 8.93 -1.38
N GLU A 32 18.72 9.16 -0.53
CA GLU A 32 18.93 8.40 0.70
C GLU A 32 17.75 8.57 1.67
N VAL A 33 17.31 9.82 1.89
CA VAL A 33 16.12 10.11 2.71
C VAL A 33 14.89 9.40 2.16
N THR A 34 14.69 9.45 0.83
CA THR A 34 13.55 8.79 0.19
C THR A 34 13.60 7.27 0.39
N ARG A 35 14.77 6.66 0.24
CA ARG A 35 14.97 5.21 0.46
C ARG A 35 14.66 4.83 1.91
N ASN A 36 15.25 5.54 2.87
CA ASN A 36 15.07 5.27 4.29
C ASN A 36 13.61 5.44 4.72
N LYS A 37 12.94 6.49 4.24
CA LYS A 37 11.53 6.73 4.54
C LYS A 37 10.59 5.74 3.86
N THR A 38 10.91 5.29 2.65
CA THR A 38 10.14 4.23 1.99
C THR A 38 10.22 2.93 2.80
N HIS A 39 11.40 2.61 3.31
CA HIS A 39 11.63 1.43 4.15
C HIS A 39 10.90 1.53 5.51
N GLU A 40 10.83 2.73 6.07
CA GLU A 40 10.03 3.01 7.27
C GLU A 40 8.54 2.75 7.02
N VAL A 41 7.99 3.24 5.90
CA VAL A 41 6.60 2.96 5.49
C VAL A 41 6.36 1.46 5.33
N LEU A 42 7.28 0.74 4.68
CA LEU A 42 7.20 -0.72 4.54
C LEU A 42 7.10 -1.42 5.91
N THR A 43 7.97 -1.02 6.84
CA THR A 43 8.02 -1.61 8.19
C THR A 43 6.72 -1.39 8.95
N VAL A 44 6.20 -0.16 8.92
CA VAL A 44 4.92 0.17 9.56
C VAL A 44 3.76 -0.57 8.89
N ALA A 45 3.75 -0.67 7.56
CA ALA A 45 2.72 -1.41 6.83
C ALA A 45 2.73 -2.91 7.20
N ILE A 46 3.90 -3.53 7.37
CA ILE A 46 4.04 -4.92 7.81
C ILE A 46 3.55 -5.10 9.26
N GLN A 47 3.78 -4.12 10.13
CA GLN A 47 3.30 -4.15 11.52
C GLN A 47 1.77 -4.09 11.58
N LEU A 48 1.15 -3.18 10.82
CA LEU A 48 -0.30 -2.98 10.79
C LEU A 48 -1.04 -4.07 10.01
N ALA A 49 -0.36 -4.76 9.09
CA ALA A 49 -0.97 -5.81 8.30
C ALA A 49 -1.51 -6.95 9.20
N PRO A 50 -2.76 -7.39 8.99
CA PRO A 50 -3.40 -8.38 9.84
C PRO A 50 -2.65 -9.72 9.79
N TYR A 51 -2.46 -10.33 10.96
CA TYR A 51 -1.86 -11.65 11.10
C TYR A 51 -2.95 -12.66 11.43
N ARG A 52 -3.39 -13.46 10.46
CA ARG A 52 -4.37 -14.54 10.70
C ARG A 52 -3.90 -15.89 10.17
N THR A 53 -3.31 -15.92 8.98
CA THR A 53 -2.67 -17.11 8.40
C THR A 53 -1.74 -16.71 7.24
N GLY A 54 -0.48 -17.17 7.26
CA GLY A 54 0.36 -17.28 6.06
C GLY A 54 1.22 -16.09 5.64
N LYS A 55 1.71 -16.20 4.39
CA LYS A 55 2.81 -15.43 3.76
C LYS A 55 2.45 -13.97 3.38
N PHE A 56 1.28 -13.46 3.77
CA PHE A 56 0.78 -12.14 3.32
C PHE A 56 1.74 -11.00 3.66
N LYS A 57 2.25 -10.94 4.90
CA LYS A 57 3.24 -9.92 5.29
C LYS A 57 4.49 -9.93 4.40
N GLY A 58 4.96 -11.12 4.01
CA GLY A 58 6.10 -11.28 3.10
C GLY A 58 5.81 -10.95 1.63
N THR A 59 4.55 -10.70 1.26
CA THR A 59 4.19 -10.22 -0.10
C THR A 59 4.26 -8.70 -0.23
N ILE A 60 4.34 -7.99 0.89
CA ILE A 60 4.51 -6.54 0.88
C ILE A 60 5.96 -6.23 0.53
N ARG A 61 6.14 -5.44 -0.53
CA ARG A 61 7.44 -5.08 -1.08
C ARG A 61 7.52 -3.60 -1.29
N GLU A 62 8.73 -3.09 -1.24
CA GLU A 62 9.05 -1.75 -1.70
C GLU A 62 9.71 -1.81 -3.07
N GLU A 63 9.52 -0.76 -3.84
CA GLU A 63 10.20 -0.52 -5.10
C GLU A 63 10.57 0.96 -5.14
N ILE A 64 11.86 1.22 -5.38
CA ILE A 64 12.39 2.57 -5.50
C ILE A 64 12.75 2.75 -6.95
N LYS A 65 12.13 3.74 -7.59
CA LYS A 65 12.43 4.11 -8.96
C LYS A 65 13.12 5.46 -8.97
N THR A 66 14.35 5.44 -9.45
CA THR A 66 15.15 6.63 -9.70
C THR A 66 15.08 6.92 -11.20
N HIS A 67 14.51 8.05 -11.56
CA HIS A 67 14.57 8.60 -12.91
C HIS A 67 15.58 9.74 -12.94
N SER A 68 16.00 10.14 -14.15
CA SER A 68 16.87 11.29 -14.36
C SER A 68 16.29 12.60 -13.78
N GLN A 69 14.96 12.71 -13.74
CA GLN A 69 14.29 13.91 -13.25
C GLN A 69 13.90 13.83 -11.77
N GLY A 70 13.68 12.63 -11.21
CA GLY A 70 13.20 12.52 -9.83
C GLY A 70 13.25 11.10 -9.26
N ILE A 71 13.00 11.00 -7.95
CA ILE A 71 12.93 9.73 -7.24
C ILE A 71 11.55 9.54 -6.63
N TYR A 72 11.01 8.32 -6.73
CA TYR A 72 9.83 7.93 -5.95
C TYR A 72 9.98 6.52 -5.39
N GLY A 73 9.55 6.38 -4.14
CA GLY A 73 9.39 5.09 -3.46
C GLY A 73 7.93 4.64 -3.52
N ARG A 74 7.71 3.38 -3.82
CA ARG A 74 6.39 2.74 -3.84
C ARG A 74 6.40 1.51 -2.96
N VAL A 75 5.48 1.46 -1.99
CA VAL A 75 5.18 0.24 -1.24
C VAL A 75 3.94 -0.41 -1.85
N PHE A 76 4.03 -1.69 -2.20
CA PHE A 76 2.96 -2.42 -2.88
C PHE A 76 2.91 -3.87 -2.43
N THR A 77 1.81 -4.55 -2.76
CA THR A 77 1.66 -5.99 -2.59
C THR A 77 0.98 -6.57 -3.82
N ASN A 78 1.48 -7.73 -4.26
CA ASN A 78 0.90 -8.48 -5.38
C ASN A 78 -0.19 -9.46 -4.93
N SER A 79 -0.55 -9.47 -3.64
CA SER A 79 -1.58 -10.36 -3.14
C SER A 79 -2.97 -9.95 -3.67
N PRO A 80 -3.74 -10.86 -4.31
CA PRO A 80 -5.11 -10.56 -4.73
C PRO A 80 -6.00 -10.15 -3.56
N VAL A 81 -5.69 -10.57 -2.33
CA VAL A 81 -6.52 -10.32 -1.15
C VAL A 81 -6.27 -8.94 -0.54
N ALA A 82 -5.17 -8.27 -0.91
CA ALA A 82 -4.75 -7.02 -0.28
C ALA A 82 -5.81 -5.91 -0.35
N HIS A 83 -6.45 -5.73 -1.51
CA HIS A 83 -7.49 -4.71 -1.67
C HIS A 83 -8.75 -5.00 -0.84
N LEU A 84 -9.08 -6.28 -0.66
CA LEU A 84 -10.21 -6.71 0.19
C LEU A 84 -9.91 -6.42 1.67
N ILE A 85 -8.66 -6.53 2.08
CA ILE A 85 -8.22 -6.20 3.44
C ILE A 85 -8.24 -4.68 3.65
N GLU A 86 -7.69 -3.92 2.72
CA GLU A 86 -7.56 -2.46 2.85
C GLU A 86 -8.91 -1.75 2.88
N PHE A 87 -9.86 -2.16 2.02
CA PHE A 87 -11.16 -1.48 1.88
C PHE A 87 -12.34 -2.25 2.49
N GLY A 88 -12.13 -3.52 2.88
CA GLY A 88 -13.22 -4.40 3.27
C GLY A 88 -14.03 -4.91 2.08
N THR A 89 -15.04 -5.72 2.37
CA THR A 89 -15.99 -6.22 1.37
C THR A 89 -17.42 -5.97 1.83
N LYS A 90 -18.26 -5.55 0.89
CA LYS A 90 -19.71 -5.49 1.13
C LYS A 90 -20.28 -6.90 1.14
N GLY A 91 -21.25 -7.13 2.02
CA GLY A 91 -22.03 -8.36 2.03
C GLY A 91 -22.74 -8.53 0.69
N HIS A 92 -22.72 -9.73 0.15
CA HIS A 92 -23.34 -10.02 -1.14
C HIS A 92 -23.82 -11.46 -1.20
N VAL A 93 -24.84 -11.67 -2.03
CA VAL A 93 -25.42 -12.99 -2.27
C VAL A 93 -24.89 -13.52 -3.60
N VAL A 94 -24.25 -14.68 -3.56
CA VAL A 94 -23.78 -15.37 -4.75
C VAL A 94 -24.85 -16.36 -5.20
N MET A 95 -25.28 -16.24 -6.45
CA MET A 95 -26.22 -17.15 -7.09
C MET A 95 -25.53 -17.97 -8.18
N PRO A 96 -25.92 -19.23 -8.40
CA PRO A 96 -25.35 -20.06 -9.45
C PRO A 96 -25.76 -19.52 -10.82
N LYS A 97 -24.78 -19.27 -11.70
CA LYS A 97 -25.02 -18.69 -13.03
C LYS A 97 -25.57 -19.67 -14.07
N LYS A 98 -25.19 -20.96 -13.97
CA LYS A 98 -25.53 -22.00 -14.97
C LYS A 98 -26.20 -23.24 -14.38
N LYS A 99 -25.92 -23.59 -13.13
CA LYS A 99 -26.48 -24.77 -12.45
C LYS A 99 -27.62 -24.36 -11.51
N LYS A 100 -28.38 -25.35 -11.03
CA LYS A 100 -29.51 -25.12 -10.10
C LYS A 100 -29.09 -24.93 -8.64
N ALA A 101 -27.86 -25.30 -8.27
CA ALA A 101 -27.38 -25.17 -6.91
C ALA A 101 -25.84 -25.03 -6.84
N LEU A 102 -25.37 -24.44 -5.74
CA LEU A 102 -23.97 -24.31 -5.35
C LEU A 102 -23.59 -25.47 -4.41
N ALA A 103 -22.40 -26.02 -4.60
CA ALA A 103 -21.81 -26.99 -3.67
C ALA A 103 -20.99 -26.24 -2.61
N PRO A 104 -21.31 -26.37 -1.31
CA PRO A 104 -20.61 -25.67 -0.22
C PRO A 104 -19.28 -26.32 0.17
N GLY A 105 -18.70 -27.19 -0.68
CA GLY A 105 -17.43 -27.87 -0.41
C GLY A 105 -17.51 -29.03 0.60
N ALA A 106 -18.68 -29.28 1.21
CA ALA A 106 -18.97 -30.46 2.02
C ALA A 106 -19.87 -31.44 1.24
N ALA A 107 -19.67 -32.75 1.43
CA ALA A 107 -20.43 -33.78 0.72
C ALA A 107 -21.91 -33.80 1.14
N GLY A 108 -22.82 -33.84 0.16
CA GLY A 108 -24.26 -34.10 0.38
C GLY A 108 -25.18 -32.90 0.51
N TRP A 109 -24.67 -31.67 0.64
CA TRP A 109 -25.50 -30.46 0.74
C TRP A 109 -25.34 -29.56 -0.48
N PHE A 110 -26.46 -29.01 -0.95
CA PHE A 110 -26.52 -28.08 -2.06
C PHE A 110 -27.35 -26.88 -1.64
N MET A 111 -26.89 -25.67 -2.00
CA MET A 111 -27.54 -24.43 -1.61
C MET A 111 -27.92 -23.61 -2.84
N THR A 112 -29.13 -23.04 -2.84
CA THR A 112 -29.64 -22.22 -3.96
C THR A 112 -28.87 -20.91 -4.08
N ASN A 113 -28.40 -20.37 -2.95
CA ASN A 113 -27.59 -19.17 -2.88
C ASN A 113 -26.58 -19.27 -1.73
N ALA A 114 -25.54 -18.44 -1.80
CA ALA A 114 -24.57 -18.29 -0.71
C ALA A 114 -24.56 -16.83 -0.26
N THR A 115 -24.98 -16.59 0.97
CA THR A 115 -24.92 -15.25 1.58
C THR A 115 -23.55 -15.05 2.21
N ILE A 116 -22.73 -14.21 1.58
CA ILE A 116 -21.40 -13.86 2.08
C ILE A 116 -21.56 -12.59 2.93
N PRO A 117 -21.22 -12.64 4.24
CA PRO A 117 -21.34 -11.49 5.12
C PRO A 117 -20.37 -10.37 4.72
N ALA A 118 -20.69 -9.15 5.14
CA ALA A 118 -19.76 -8.03 5.00
C ALA A 118 -18.52 -8.28 5.85
N ILE A 119 -17.34 -7.99 5.30
CA ILE A 119 -16.07 -8.07 6.01
C ILE A 119 -15.57 -6.64 6.23
N SER A 120 -15.40 -6.26 7.49
CA SER A 120 -14.88 -4.94 7.87
C SER A 120 -13.47 -4.72 7.31
N ALA A 121 -13.21 -3.50 6.84
CA ALA A 121 -11.87 -3.08 6.42
C ALA A 121 -10.87 -3.18 7.58
N LYS A 122 -9.67 -3.68 7.28
CA LYS A 122 -8.51 -3.70 8.18
C LYS A 122 -7.36 -3.00 7.45
N PRO A 123 -7.44 -1.67 7.28
CA PRO A 123 -6.47 -0.93 6.51
C PRO A 123 -5.08 -1.00 7.16
N PHE A 124 -4.06 -1.13 6.32
CA PHE A 124 -2.66 -1.25 6.75
C PHE A 124 -1.74 -0.33 5.95
N MET A 125 -2.05 -0.06 4.67
CA MET A 125 -1.24 0.81 3.83
C MET A 125 -1.51 2.29 4.11
N LYS A 126 -2.78 2.69 4.11
CA LYS A 126 -3.17 4.07 4.41
C LYS A 126 -2.70 4.54 5.79
N PRO A 127 -2.95 3.81 6.90
CA PRO A 127 -2.47 4.23 8.21
C PRO A 127 -0.94 4.24 8.32
N ALA A 128 -0.22 3.36 7.60
CA ALA A 128 1.23 3.41 7.55
C ALA A 128 1.74 4.70 6.88
N MET A 129 1.11 5.10 5.77
CA MET A 129 1.45 6.33 5.09
C MET A 129 1.17 7.57 5.95
N ASP A 130 -0.01 7.63 6.57
CA ASP A 130 -0.41 8.76 7.42
C ASP A 130 0.53 8.95 8.61
N LYS A 131 1.05 7.84 9.18
CA LYS A 131 2.01 7.88 10.29
C LYS A 131 3.39 8.40 9.89
N VAL A 132 3.89 8.04 8.71
CA VAL A 132 5.25 8.39 8.26
C VAL A 132 5.29 9.72 7.50
N ARG A 133 4.15 10.16 6.95
CA ARG A 133 4.01 11.45 6.23
C ARG A 133 4.70 12.66 6.89
N PRO A 134 4.50 12.99 8.18
CA PRO A 134 5.13 14.16 8.77
C PRO A 134 6.66 14.05 8.81
N THR A 135 7.19 12.83 8.96
CA THR A 135 8.64 12.61 9.03
C THR A 135 9.30 12.69 7.65
N ILE A 136 8.57 12.34 6.58
CA ILE A 136 8.99 12.55 5.19
C ILE A 136 9.13 14.04 4.90
N GLU A 137 8.10 14.83 5.21
CA GLU A 137 8.11 16.27 4.91
C GLU A 137 9.22 17.00 5.68
N GLY A 138 9.44 16.63 6.94
CA GLY A 138 10.54 17.16 7.75
C GLY A 138 11.90 16.81 7.17
N ALA A 139 12.13 15.55 6.82
CA ALA A 139 13.42 15.08 6.32
C ALA A 139 13.80 15.71 4.97
N ILE A 140 12.84 15.88 4.04
CA ILE A 140 13.08 16.53 2.75
C ILE A 140 13.40 18.02 2.93
N LYS A 141 12.69 18.72 3.82
CA LYS A 141 13.00 20.14 4.11
C LYS A 141 14.41 20.32 4.67
N VAL A 142 14.85 19.42 5.54
CA VAL A 142 16.23 19.43 6.06
C VAL A 142 17.24 19.15 4.96
N ALA A 143 16.96 18.20 4.08
CA ALA A 143 17.86 17.84 2.97
C ALA A 143 18.07 18.99 1.97
N ILE A 144 17.08 19.89 1.80
CA ILE A 144 17.17 21.05 0.89
C ILE A 144 17.91 22.24 1.54
N LYS A 145 17.79 22.43 2.86
CA LYS A 145 18.35 23.61 3.56
C LYS A 145 19.83 23.47 3.92
N LYS A 146 20.38 22.26 3.90
CA LYS A 146 21.79 21.94 4.17
C LYS A 146 22.55 21.74 2.87
#